data_AF-A0A1Q3LE20-F1
#
_entry.id   AF-A0A1Q3LE20-F1
#
_cell.length_a   1.000
_cell.length_b   1.000
_cell.length_c   1.000
_cell.angle_alpha   90.00
_cell.angle_beta   90.00
_cell.angle_gamma   90.00
#
_symmetry.space_group_name_H-M   'P 1'
#
loop_
_entity.id
_entity.type
_entity.pdbx_description
1 polymer ?
#
loop_
_entity_poly.entity_id
_entity_poly.type
_entity_poly.pdbx_seq_one_letter_code
_entity_poly.pdbx_strand_id
1 'polypeptide(L)'
;MARAAGAALAGALLTLAPNAAHASTIYPPVDSCTTSPASITAGGTLSFSCAERTFGADEPVTITVTGQDGANTSFAMVHLGISTGSTTRTSDANGALGEVRIVLPTTASGVYNIAAISRSSAGGTASASITGADGLPRTGGDSGQLVGVWVGGGALVLAGAVVLVALAVRRRRDRNDL
;
A
#
# COMPACT_ATOMS: atom_id res chain seq x y z
N MET A 1 -33.18 14.73 65.23
CA MET A 1 -31.75 14.58 64.88
C MET A 1 -31.63 13.50 63.82
N ALA A 2 -31.68 13.85 62.54
CA ALA A 2 -31.56 12.90 61.44
C ALA A 2 -30.07 12.70 61.11
N ARG A 3 -29.56 11.48 61.29
CA ARG A 3 -28.19 11.10 60.93
C ARG A 3 -28.18 10.59 59.50
N ALA A 4 -27.58 11.36 58.61
CA ALA A 4 -27.11 10.90 57.31
C ALA A 4 -25.82 10.09 57.49
N ALA A 5 -25.67 8.99 56.75
CA ALA A 5 -24.44 8.61 56.02
C ALA A 5 -24.49 7.13 55.63
N GLY A 6 -24.12 6.83 54.39
CA GLY A 6 -23.57 5.52 54.03
C GLY A 6 -24.10 4.91 52.74
N ALA A 7 -23.86 5.54 51.60
CA ALA A 7 -23.93 4.86 50.31
C ALA A 7 -22.85 5.39 49.37
N ALA A 8 -21.75 4.64 49.24
CA ALA A 8 -20.90 4.65 48.05
C ALA A 8 -20.00 3.40 48.09
N LEU A 9 -20.44 2.34 47.41
CA LEU A 9 -19.58 1.22 47.01
C LEU A 9 -18.57 1.76 45.98
N ALA A 10 -17.35 2.02 46.41
CA ALA A 10 -16.24 2.34 45.53
C ALA A 10 -15.83 1.07 44.76
N GLY A 11 -16.13 1.04 43.47
CA GLY A 11 -15.77 -0.04 42.56
C GLY A 11 -14.25 -0.13 42.37
N ALA A 12 -13.76 -1.37 42.34
CA ALA A 12 -12.38 -1.71 42.05
C ALA A 12 -12.01 -1.25 40.62
N LEU A 13 -11.22 -0.18 40.52
CA LEU A 13 -10.50 0.15 39.29
C LEU A 13 -9.24 -0.70 39.25
N LEU A 14 -9.31 -1.82 38.53
CA LEU A 14 -8.14 -2.53 38.05
C LEU A 14 -7.28 -1.55 37.26
N THR A 15 -6.13 -1.19 37.81
CA THR A 15 -5.09 -0.47 37.11
C THR A 15 -4.55 -1.37 35.99
N LEU A 16 -5.15 -1.28 34.80
CA LEU A 16 -4.43 -1.60 33.58
C LEU A 16 -3.40 -0.49 33.39
N ALA A 17 -2.24 -0.62 34.03
CA ALA A 17 -1.09 0.17 33.64
C ALA A 17 -0.84 -0.14 32.16
N PRO A 18 -0.79 0.85 31.26
CA PRO A 18 -0.21 0.62 29.95
C PRO A 18 1.23 0.21 30.22
N ASN A 19 1.53 -1.05 29.97
CA ASN A 19 2.88 -1.54 29.82
C ASN A 19 3.53 -0.68 28.73
N ALA A 20 4.25 0.35 29.17
CA ALA A 20 5.09 1.17 28.33
C ALA A 20 6.08 0.20 27.66
N ALA A 21 5.88 -0.02 26.35
CA ALA A 21 6.82 -0.76 25.54
C ALA A 21 8.14 0.05 25.53
N HIS A 22 9.15 -0.44 26.25
CA HIS A 22 10.49 0.12 26.21
C HIS A 22 11.14 -0.29 24.88
N ALA A 23 10.88 0.47 23.82
CA ALA A 23 11.55 0.34 22.54
C ALA A 23 12.80 1.24 22.55
N SER A 24 13.96 0.68 22.91
CA SER A 24 15.21 1.44 23.07
C SER A 24 15.89 1.88 21.76
N THR A 25 15.24 1.75 20.59
CA THR A 25 15.68 2.35 19.31
C THR A 25 14.49 2.33 18.34
N ILE A 26 13.81 3.48 18.20
CA ILE A 26 12.56 3.64 17.40
C ILE A 26 12.85 3.90 15.91
N TYR A 27 14.11 3.99 15.49
CA TYR A 27 14.46 3.97 14.08
C TYR A 27 15.06 2.60 13.73
N PRO A 28 14.47 1.85 12.79
CA PRO A 28 15.18 0.77 12.11
C PRO A 28 16.59 1.24 11.75
N PRO A 29 17.66 0.47 12.01
CA PRO A 29 18.93 0.76 11.38
C PRO A 29 18.68 0.83 9.87
N VAL A 30 19.10 1.92 9.25
CA VAL A 30 19.10 2.04 7.79
C VAL A 30 19.90 0.83 7.25
N ASP A 31 19.37 0.14 6.24
CA ASP A 31 19.94 -1.08 5.65
C ASP A 31 19.94 -2.33 6.53
N SER A 32 19.12 -2.40 7.59
CA SER A 32 18.96 -3.63 8.39
C SER A 32 18.31 -4.77 7.62
N CYS A 33 17.49 -4.46 6.61
CA CYS A 33 16.88 -5.45 5.72
C CYS A 33 17.19 -5.14 4.25
N THR A 34 17.27 -6.18 3.44
CA THR A 34 17.61 -6.07 2.02
C THR A 34 16.73 -6.98 1.16
N THR A 35 16.60 -6.59 -0.11
CA THR A 35 15.93 -7.36 -1.17
C THR A 35 16.92 -7.69 -2.27
N SER A 36 16.86 -8.91 -2.80
CA SER A 36 17.65 -9.31 -3.96
C SER A 36 16.80 -10.15 -4.94
N PRO A 37 16.68 -9.75 -6.22
CA PRO A 37 17.14 -8.49 -6.80
C PRO A 37 16.26 -7.29 -6.39
N ALA A 38 16.82 -6.07 -6.42
CA ALA A 38 16.09 -4.82 -6.14
C ALA A 38 15.19 -4.36 -7.31
N SER A 39 15.40 -4.90 -8.51
CA SER A 39 14.55 -4.73 -9.68
C SER A 39 14.19 -6.10 -10.26
N ILE A 40 12.91 -6.29 -10.57
CA ILE A 40 12.40 -7.58 -11.03
C ILE A 40 11.25 -7.43 -12.01
N THR A 41 11.08 -8.39 -12.91
CA THR A 41 9.90 -8.45 -13.79
C THR A 41 8.68 -8.98 -13.03
N ALA A 42 7.47 -8.59 -13.45
CA ALA A 42 6.23 -9.12 -12.89
C ALA A 42 6.16 -10.65 -13.01
N GLY A 43 5.60 -11.32 -12.00
CA GLY A 43 5.66 -12.78 -11.87
C GLY A 43 6.98 -13.31 -11.30
N GLY A 44 7.96 -12.43 -11.08
CA GLY A 44 9.26 -12.78 -10.55
C GLY A 44 9.26 -13.11 -9.07
N THR A 45 10.36 -13.69 -8.62
CA THR A 45 10.61 -14.05 -7.23
C THR A 45 11.80 -13.26 -6.71
N LEU A 46 11.64 -12.61 -5.56
CA LEU A 46 12.73 -11.94 -4.85
C LEU A 46 13.00 -12.61 -3.51
N SER A 47 14.22 -12.44 -3.02
CA SER A 47 14.61 -12.78 -1.66
C SER A 47 14.60 -11.53 -0.78
N PHE A 48 14.11 -11.69 0.44
CA PHE A 48 14.11 -10.66 1.48
C PHE A 48 14.79 -11.22 2.73
N SER A 49 15.69 -10.45 3.33
CA SER A 49 16.40 -10.87 4.55
C SER A 49 16.73 -9.68 5.42
N CYS A 50 17.01 -9.91 6.71
CA CYS A 50 17.48 -8.88 7.62
C CYS A 50 18.73 -9.35 8.36
N ALA A 51 19.67 -8.42 8.53
CA ALA A 51 20.95 -8.66 9.18
C ALA A 51 20.80 -8.98 10.67
N GLU A 52 21.86 -9.51 11.27
CA GLU A 52 21.95 -9.76 12.71
C GLU A 52 21.67 -8.50 13.55
N ARG A 53 21.17 -8.69 14.77
CA ARG A 53 20.79 -7.63 15.71
C ARG A 53 19.67 -6.70 15.23
N THR A 54 18.99 -7.02 14.13
CA THR A 54 17.79 -6.28 13.68
C THR A 54 16.59 -6.55 14.59
N PHE A 55 16.51 -7.78 15.09
CA PHE A 55 15.46 -8.28 15.97
C PHE A 55 16.06 -8.81 17.28
N GLY A 56 15.22 -9.05 18.27
CA GLY A 56 15.55 -9.90 19.41
C GLY A 56 15.78 -11.35 18.98
N ALA A 57 16.48 -12.14 19.81
CA ALA A 57 16.67 -13.56 19.57
C ALA A 57 15.33 -14.33 19.63
N ASP A 58 15.11 -15.23 18.66
CA ASP A 58 13.96 -16.14 18.59
C ASP A 58 12.58 -15.44 18.69
N GLU A 59 12.45 -14.23 18.13
CA GLU A 59 11.23 -13.44 18.22
C GLU A 59 10.36 -13.54 16.95
N PRO A 60 9.02 -13.46 17.09
CA PRO A 60 8.14 -13.43 15.93
C PRO A 60 8.22 -12.07 15.21
N VAL A 61 8.64 -12.14 13.95
CA VAL A 61 8.75 -11.02 13.00
C VAL A 61 7.60 -11.11 12.01
N THR A 62 6.81 -10.04 11.93
CA THR A 62 5.75 -9.88 10.93
C THR A 62 6.33 -9.18 9.71
N ILE A 63 6.29 -9.86 8.57
CA ILE A 63 6.70 -9.34 7.28
C ILE A 63 5.44 -8.90 6.55
N THR A 64 5.43 -7.65 6.11
CA THR A 64 4.33 -7.02 5.38
C THR A 64 4.86 -6.53 4.05
N VAL A 65 4.20 -6.96 2.97
CA VAL A 65 4.51 -6.55 1.60
C VAL A 65 3.36 -5.69 1.11
N THR A 66 3.66 -4.45 0.78
CA THR A 66 2.70 -3.45 0.31
C THR A 66 3.07 -3.01 -1.11
N GLY A 67 2.17 -3.19 -2.06
CA GLY A 67 2.35 -2.79 -3.46
C GLY A 67 1.04 -2.80 -4.22
N GLN A 68 1.07 -2.60 -5.53
CA GLN A 68 -0.15 -2.59 -6.36
C GLN A 68 -0.72 -4.02 -6.49
N ASP A 69 -2.06 -4.18 -6.42
CA ASP A 69 -2.93 -5.38 -6.62
C ASP A 69 -3.86 -5.81 -5.45
N GLY A 70 -4.61 -4.89 -4.84
CA GLY A 70 -5.62 -5.21 -3.83
C GLY A 70 -6.97 -5.68 -4.40
N ALA A 71 -7.07 -6.91 -4.88
CA ALA A 71 -8.31 -7.67 -5.09
C ALA A 71 -9.44 -7.05 -5.98
N ASN A 72 -9.25 -7.07 -7.30
CA ASN A 72 -10.31 -7.30 -8.30
C ASN A 72 -11.54 -6.32 -8.39
N THR A 73 -11.37 -5.00 -8.52
CA THR A 73 -12.44 -4.11 -9.06
C THR A 73 -11.94 -2.86 -9.81
N SER A 74 -12.69 -2.54 -10.87
CA SER A 74 -12.63 -1.34 -11.73
C SER A 74 -13.25 -0.12 -11.07
N PHE A 75 -12.81 1.09 -11.43
CA PHE A 75 -13.66 2.26 -11.72
C PHE A 75 -12.84 3.25 -12.58
N ALA A 76 -13.52 4.09 -13.36
CA ALA A 76 -13.03 4.95 -14.44
C ALA A 76 -12.08 6.10 -14.02
N MET A 77 -11.14 5.86 -13.10
CA MET A 77 -10.09 6.78 -12.69
C MET A 77 -8.86 5.95 -12.28
N VAL A 78 -7.67 6.46 -12.64
CA VAL A 78 -6.32 5.88 -12.50
C VAL A 78 -6.16 4.74 -11.46
N HIS A 79 -5.53 3.65 -11.90
CA HIS A 79 -5.28 2.39 -11.19
C HIS A 79 -4.55 2.59 -9.84
N LEU A 80 -5.27 2.50 -8.71
CA LEU A 80 -4.76 2.77 -7.34
C LEU A 80 -5.09 1.67 -6.31
N GLY A 81 -5.22 0.40 -6.70
CA GLY A 81 -5.46 -0.68 -5.75
C GLY A 81 -4.18 -1.16 -5.07
N ILE A 82 -3.91 -0.77 -3.82
CA ILE A 82 -2.77 -1.28 -3.05
C ILE A 82 -3.18 -2.61 -2.38
N SER A 83 -2.45 -3.70 -2.64
CA SER A 83 -2.54 -4.96 -1.91
C SER A 83 -1.53 -4.98 -0.77
N THR A 84 -1.93 -5.59 0.33
CA THR A 84 -1.05 -5.89 1.45
C THR A 84 -1.10 -7.39 1.74
N GLY A 85 0.02 -8.07 1.57
CA GLY A 85 0.22 -9.45 2.02
C GLY A 85 1.08 -9.47 3.28
N SER A 86 0.78 -10.35 4.23
CA SER A 86 1.62 -10.50 5.43
C SER A 86 1.87 -11.96 5.79
N THR A 87 3.02 -12.21 6.41
CA THR A 87 3.39 -13.51 6.96
C THR A 87 4.27 -13.32 8.19
N THR A 88 4.33 -14.31 9.07
CA THR A 88 5.17 -14.27 10.27
C THR A 88 6.30 -15.27 10.15
N ARG A 89 7.51 -14.86 10.53
CA ARG A 89 8.72 -15.67 10.61
C ARG A 89 9.38 -15.45 11.97
N THR A 90 10.23 -16.38 12.39
CA THR A 90 11.02 -16.23 13.62
C THR A 90 12.42 -15.75 13.26
N SER A 91 12.93 -14.74 13.96
CA SER A 91 14.35 -14.41 13.91
C SER A 91 15.19 -15.55 14.49
N ASP A 92 16.47 -15.59 14.15
CA ASP A 92 17.41 -16.53 14.73
C ASP A 92 17.94 -16.06 16.10
N ALA A 93 18.84 -16.86 16.69
CA ALA A 93 19.46 -16.56 17.99
C ALA A 93 20.31 -15.28 17.98
N ASN A 94 20.76 -14.82 16.81
CA ASN A 94 21.52 -13.58 16.64
C ASN A 94 20.62 -12.39 16.29
N GLY A 95 19.30 -12.60 16.21
CA GLY A 95 18.35 -11.56 15.83
C GLY A 95 18.33 -11.24 14.33
N ALA A 96 18.88 -12.11 13.49
CA ALA A 96 18.76 -12.00 12.04
C ALA A 96 17.47 -12.64 11.54
N LEU A 97 17.01 -12.22 10.37
CA LEU A 97 15.91 -12.87 9.66
C LEU A 97 16.48 -13.57 8.44
N GLY A 98 16.43 -14.90 8.45
CA GLY A 98 16.84 -15.73 7.33
C GLY A 98 16.07 -15.41 6.04
N GLU A 99 16.60 -15.86 4.90
CA GLU A 99 16.04 -15.54 3.59
C GLU A 99 14.57 -15.96 3.44
N VAL A 100 13.73 -14.98 3.10
CA VAL A 100 12.30 -15.16 2.81
C VAL A 100 12.05 -14.93 1.33
N ARG A 101 11.51 -15.97 0.67
CA ARG A 101 11.14 -15.91 -0.74
C ARG A 101 9.78 -15.25 -0.90
N ILE A 102 9.71 -14.18 -1.69
CA ILE A 102 8.49 -13.44 -2.01
C ILE A 102 8.24 -13.55 -3.52
N VAL A 103 7.11 -14.13 -3.89
CA VAL A 103 6.68 -14.25 -5.29
C VAL A 103 5.69 -13.14 -5.60
N LEU A 104 5.99 -12.35 -6.63
CA LEU A 104 5.14 -11.25 -7.05
C LEU A 104 4.14 -11.74 -8.09
N PRO A 105 2.92 -11.17 -8.15
CA PRO A 105 1.93 -11.54 -9.15
C PRO A 105 2.41 -11.17 -10.56
N THR A 106 1.90 -11.85 -11.58
CA THR A 106 2.20 -11.56 -13.00
C THR A 106 1.64 -10.20 -13.46
N THR A 107 0.67 -9.67 -12.72
CA THR A 107 0.09 -8.33 -12.90
C THR A 107 0.87 -7.22 -12.20
N ALA A 108 1.92 -7.55 -11.45
CA ALA A 108 2.66 -6.59 -10.64
C ALA A 108 3.14 -5.37 -11.43
N SER A 109 3.06 -4.20 -10.80
CA SER A 109 3.60 -2.92 -11.27
C SER A 109 3.99 -2.01 -10.10
N GLY A 110 4.82 -1.02 -10.37
CA GLY A 110 5.26 -0.02 -9.43
C GLY A 110 6.39 -0.51 -8.51
N VAL A 111 6.36 -0.04 -7.27
CA VAL A 111 7.33 -0.38 -6.23
C VAL A 111 6.62 -1.14 -5.12
N TYR A 112 7.18 -2.27 -4.72
CA TYR A 112 6.73 -3.06 -3.58
C TYR A 112 7.62 -2.72 -2.38
N ASN A 113 6.99 -2.25 -1.31
CA ASN A 113 7.64 -1.95 -0.06
C ASN A 113 7.47 -3.14 0.88
N ILE A 114 8.57 -3.66 1.40
CA ILE A 114 8.58 -4.76 2.36
C ILE A 114 9.04 -4.22 3.70
N ALA A 115 8.22 -4.43 4.72
CA ALA A 115 8.53 -4.06 6.09
C ALA A 115 8.53 -5.33 6.95
N ALA A 116 9.55 -5.50 7.78
CA ALA A 116 9.63 -6.55 8.78
C ALA A 116 9.69 -5.91 10.16
N ILE A 117 8.71 -6.20 11.02
CA ILE A 117 8.53 -5.57 12.32
C ILE A 117 8.19 -6.64 13.37
N SER A 118 8.70 -6.52 14.58
CA SER A 118 8.34 -7.37 15.71
C SER A 118 7.70 -6.54 16.83
N ARG A 119 7.24 -7.20 17.91
CA ARG A 119 6.71 -6.47 19.07
C ARG A 119 7.78 -5.69 19.83
N SER A 120 9.03 -6.17 19.79
CA SER A 120 10.15 -5.65 20.57
C SER A 120 11.04 -4.70 19.77
N SER A 121 10.97 -4.76 18.43
CA SER A 121 11.92 -4.13 17.53
C SER A 121 11.21 -3.40 16.39
N ALA A 122 11.68 -2.19 16.08
CA ALA A 122 11.22 -1.43 14.92
C ALA A 122 11.56 -2.13 13.58
N GLY A 123 12.54 -3.04 13.61
CA GLY A 123 12.87 -3.95 12.51
C GLY A 123 13.58 -3.28 11.35
N GLY A 124 13.08 -3.47 10.12
CA GLY A 124 13.69 -2.94 8.90
C GLY A 124 12.76 -2.92 7.69
N THR A 125 13.12 -2.11 6.71
CA THR A 125 12.39 -1.98 5.44
C THR A 125 13.31 -2.18 4.26
N ALA A 126 12.77 -2.72 3.19
CA ALA A 126 13.42 -2.83 1.89
C ALA A 126 12.38 -2.64 0.79
N SER A 127 12.81 -2.38 -0.44
CA SER A 127 11.91 -2.19 -1.57
C SER A 127 12.38 -2.95 -2.80
N ALA A 128 11.43 -3.27 -3.67
CA ALA A 128 11.71 -3.84 -4.98
C ALA A 128 10.87 -3.14 -6.04
N SER A 129 11.49 -2.80 -7.16
CA SER A 129 10.85 -2.13 -8.28
C SER A 129 10.48 -3.13 -9.37
N ILE A 130 9.30 -2.96 -9.97
CA ILE A 130 8.91 -3.73 -11.14
C ILE A 130 9.44 -3.06 -12.40
N THR A 131 10.15 -3.84 -13.21
CA THR A 131 10.62 -3.45 -14.53
C THR A 131 9.87 -4.19 -15.63
N GLY A 132 9.61 -3.51 -16.74
CA GLY A 132 9.09 -4.11 -17.97
C GLY A 132 10.18 -4.86 -18.73
N ALA A 133 9.79 -5.51 -19.83
CA ALA A 133 10.72 -6.25 -20.70
C ALA A 133 11.83 -5.36 -21.27
N ASP A 134 11.55 -4.07 -21.45
CA ASP A 134 12.50 -3.07 -21.94
C ASP A 134 13.45 -2.53 -20.85
N GLY A 135 13.38 -3.06 -19.62
CA GLY A 135 14.17 -2.62 -18.46
C GLY A 135 13.67 -1.33 -17.81
N LEU A 136 12.62 -0.71 -18.35
CA LEU A 136 12.01 0.51 -17.81
C LEU A 136 11.07 0.19 -16.63
N PRO A 137 10.90 1.11 -15.65
CA PRO A 137 9.93 0.93 -14.57
C PRO A 137 8.51 0.74 -15.11
N ARG A 138 7.84 -0.32 -14.65
CA ARG A 138 6.44 -0.59 -15.02
C ARG A 138 5.53 0.18 -14.07
N THR A 139 5.04 1.35 -14.47
CA THR A 139 4.28 2.28 -13.59
C THR A 139 2.75 2.12 -13.67
N GLY A 140 2.26 1.02 -14.27
CA GLY A 140 0.82 0.73 -14.40
C GLY A 140 0.11 1.41 -15.58
N GLY A 141 0.82 2.25 -16.34
CA GLY A 141 0.34 2.78 -17.62
C GLY A 141 0.53 1.78 -18.75
N ASP A 142 -0.54 1.45 -19.46
CA ASP A 142 -0.50 0.66 -20.69
C ASP A 142 -1.00 1.51 -21.87
N SER A 143 -0.32 1.42 -23.00
CA SER A 143 -0.76 1.89 -24.33
C SER A 143 -2.23 1.58 -24.64
N GLY A 144 -2.76 0.44 -24.19
CA GLY A 144 -4.20 0.11 -24.33
C GLY A 144 -5.14 1.10 -23.61
N GLN A 145 -4.74 1.62 -22.45
CA GLN A 145 -5.52 2.63 -21.73
C GLN A 145 -5.52 3.98 -22.46
N LEU A 146 -4.42 4.32 -23.13
CA LEU A 146 -4.34 5.54 -23.95
C LEU A 146 -5.36 5.50 -25.09
N VAL A 147 -5.58 4.33 -25.72
CA VAL A 147 -6.62 4.18 -26.75
C VAL A 147 -8.01 4.46 -26.18
N GLY A 148 -8.31 3.94 -24.98
CA GLY A 148 -9.57 4.24 -24.29
C GLY A 148 -9.76 5.73 -24.02
N VAL A 149 -8.70 6.44 -23.61
CA VAL A 149 -8.71 7.90 -23.41
C VAL A 149 -8.95 8.64 -24.72
N TRP A 150 -8.31 8.22 -25.82
CA TRP A 150 -8.51 8.84 -27.13
C TRP A 150 -9.92 8.61 -27.67
N VAL A 151 -10.45 7.40 -27.52
CA VAL A 151 -11.82 7.06 -27.96
C VAL A 151 -12.85 7.80 -27.10
N GLY A 152 -12.71 7.77 -25.78
CA GLY A 152 -13.60 8.48 -24.86
C GLY A 152 -13.53 10.00 -25.04
N GLY A 153 -12.31 10.55 -25.19
CA GLY A 153 -12.08 11.96 -25.47
C GLY A 153 -12.67 12.39 -26.82
N GLY A 154 -12.51 11.59 -27.87
CA GLY A 154 -13.11 11.84 -29.18
C GLY A 154 -14.65 11.85 -29.13
N ALA A 155 -15.25 10.90 -28.42
CA ALA A 155 -16.69 10.87 -28.21
C ALA A 155 -17.20 12.11 -27.45
N LEU A 156 -16.46 12.56 -26.43
CA LEU A 156 -16.79 13.76 -25.67
C LEU A 156 -16.74 15.03 -26.54
N VAL A 157 -15.73 15.17 -27.40
CA VAL A 157 -15.60 16.28 -28.35
C VAL A 157 -16.79 16.29 -29.33
N LEU A 158 -17.16 15.13 -29.87
CA LEU A 158 -18.31 15.01 -30.78
C LEU A 158 -19.62 15.39 -30.08
N ALA A 159 -19.85 14.91 -28.85
CA ALA A 159 -21.02 15.29 -28.07
C ALA A 159 -21.08 16.81 -27.84
N GLY A 160 -19.94 17.44 -27.50
CA GLY A 160 -19.83 18.89 -27.37
C GLY A 160 -20.19 19.64 -28.67
N ALA A 161 -19.71 19.15 -29.81
CA ALA A 161 -20.02 19.75 -31.12
C ALA A 161 -21.52 19.69 -31.44
N VAL A 162 -22.18 18.56 -31.16
CA VAL A 162 -23.63 18.40 -31.36
C VAL A 162 -24.42 19.40 -30.51
N VAL A 163 -24.04 19.56 -29.24
CA VAL A 163 -24.69 20.54 -28.35
C VAL A 163 -24.52 21.97 -28.86
N LEU A 164 -23.30 22.34 -29.30
CA LEU A 164 -23.04 23.67 -29.86
C LEU A 164 -23.84 23.94 -31.14
N VAL A 165 -23.96 22.96 -32.04
CA VAL A 165 -24.77 23.07 -33.26
C VAL A 165 -26.24 23.23 -32.92
N ALA A 166 -26.77 22.44 -31.98
CA ALA A 166 -28.17 22.55 -31.55
C ALA A 166 -28.49 23.93 -30.96
N LEU A 167 -27.60 24.47 -30.12
CA LEU A 167 -27.73 25.82 -29.56
C LEU A 167 -27.65 26.91 -30.63
N ALA A 168 -26.77 26.75 -31.63
CA ALA A 168 -26.66 27.69 -32.74
C ALA A 168 -27.93 27.71 -33.62
N VAL A 169 -28.51 26.55 -33.91
CA VAL A 169 -29.77 26.44 -34.67
C VAL A 169 -30.92 27.06 -33.88
N ARG A 170 -31.01 26.80 -32.57
CA ARG A 170 -32.05 27.39 -31.71
C ARG A 170 -31.98 28.92 -31.71
N ARG A 171 -30.77 29.48 -31.51
CA ARG A 171 -30.55 30.93 -31.55
C ARG A 171 -30.91 31.57 -32.91
N ARG A 172 -30.73 30.86 -34.02
CA ARG A 172 -31.11 31.36 -35.34
C ARG A 172 -32.63 31.40 -35.54
N ARG A 173 -33.36 30.42 -35.00
CA ARG A 173 -34.83 30.41 -35.04
C ARG A 173 -35.41 31.56 -34.23
N ASP A 174 -34.92 31.73 -32.99
CA ASP A 174 -35.34 32.83 -32.12
C ASP A 174 -35.07 34.22 -32.72
N ARG A 175 -34.10 34.36 -33.65
CA ARG A 175 -33.78 35.61 -34.34
C ARG A 175 -34.57 35.87 -35.63
N ASN A 176 -35.22 34.85 -36.18
CA ASN A 176 -36.03 34.94 -37.40
C ASN A 176 -37.53 35.13 -37.11
N ASP A 177 -37.95 34.98 -35.85
CA ASP A 177 -39.34 35.20 -35.39
C ASP A 177 -39.57 36.63 -34.81
N LEU A 178 -38.64 37.56 -35.05
CA LEU A 178 -38.72 39.00 -34.77
C LEU A 178 -38.71 39.80 -36.08
#